data_AF-A0A818RXG3-F1
#
_entry.id   AF-A0A818RXG3-F1
#
_cell.length_a   1.000
_cell.length_b   1.000
_cell.length_c   1.000
_cell.angle_alpha   90.00
_cell.angle_beta   90.00
_cell.angle_gamma   90.00
#
_symmetry.space_group_name_H-M   'P 1'
#
loop_
_entity.id
_entity.type
_entity.pdbx_description
1 polymer ?
#
loop_
_entity_poly.entity_id
_entity_poly.type
_entity_poly.pdbx_seq_one_letter_code
_entity_poly.pdbx_strand_id
1 'polypeptide(L)'
;MSDIHSPQSNSSSTSNLTTTPRRILKAKRSLVWRYFKIENDSFDVECILCSSTVPRTSTSTSNMLHHLQIRHKLEYELINKATKSKNDASSQRLPLTSARSEHLTKLAANLLIHDLLPLSVVESCHLQTIFREAEPSYVLPRRKYFVTNVLKDMYNSTRNKVQHALHNAIDNQLFILLFGTTLTSLAIILVYFQQQKKKKSDEEQKNEYLKCKSLFDFEELAKKLLMPHRFYYFNYKAGQGHTYQACRDYFDKRLRIMTRILIDVRQISLKTNIFGEEYSCPIIIAPSAYHCLAHIDGEVGTARGATEAQCIYTYNWMYSNILEDNVLQTTGPKFLHVYLTMPIEILEKLVEKAAENGYRAIVVTCDDPTSRVWNNILPVFLEASKNIDPNLMKTAIMPNMNIFDLSIEPDFYDGSITWTNIERLRKLTTLPIICKGILSPLDAELAIKYGANGILVSNHGGRQIDTTVPAIECLEDIVNIVNGRVEVFVDTGIRNGSDILKALALGARAVFIGRPVLYGLTCGGHDGVRRVLDILKQELIYDMACCGLARIDQINKDILYKPS
;
A
#
# COMPACT_ATOMS: atom_id res chain seq x y z
N MET A 1 40.64 28.80 -46.32
CA MET A 1 41.32 30.07 -46.02
C MET A 1 41.24 30.26 -44.52
N SER A 2 42.37 30.59 -43.85
CA SER A 2 42.47 31.08 -42.46
C SER A 2 41.73 30.26 -41.36
N ASP A 3 42.36 29.59 -40.40
CA ASP A 3 43.64 29.82 -39.68
C ASP A 3 43.79 31.30 -39.26
N ILE A 4 43.70 31.72 -38.00
CA ILE A 4 44.60 31.50 -36.84
C ILE A 4 43.82 32.10 -35.61
N HIS A 5 43.93 31.74 -34.32
CA HIS A 5 44.95 31.06 -33.48
C HIS A 5 44.28 30.19 -32.38
N SER A 6 45.06 29.41 -31.64
CA SER A 6 44.87 29.03 -30.21
C SER A 6 46.19 29.40 -29.45
N PRO A 7 46.39 29.30 -28.11
CA PRO A 7 46.28 28.03 -27.38
C PRO A 7 46.17 28.08 -25.82
N GLN A 8 46.33 26.90 -25.20
CA GLN A 8 46.83 26.61 -23.82
C GLN A 8 45.95 26.99 -22.59
N SER A 9 45.95 26.21 -21.50
CA SER A 9 46.28 24.78 -21.30
C SER A 9 45.95 24.31 -19.88
N ASN A 10 45.64 23.01 -19.72
CA ASN A 10 46.12 22.06 -18.69
C ASN A 10 46.14 22.43 -17.17
N SER A 11 46.03 21.49 -16.22
CA SER A 11 45.57 20.08 -16.18
C SER A 11 45.64 19.60 -14.72
N SER A 12 45.14 18.39 -14.42
CA SER A 12 45.53 17.55 -13.25
C SER A 12 45.24 18.10 -11.83
N SER A 13 45.10 17.28 -10.78
CA SER A 13 44.95 15.82 -10.68
C SER A 13 44.28 15.43 -9.34
N THR A 14 43.78 14.21 -9.26
CA THR A 14 43.32 13.56 -8.03
C THR A 14 44.47 13.30 -7.04
N SER A 15 44.17 13.33 -5.73
CA SER A 15 44.88 12.50 -4.73
C SER A 15 44.10 12.35 -3.42
N ASN A 16 44.18 11.14 -2.88
CA ASN A 16 43.34 10.54 -1.83
C ASN A 16 43.39 11.16 -0.42
N LEU A 17 42.41 10.77 0.39
CA LEU A 17 42.41 10.84 1.85
C LEU A 17 43.66 10.18 2.47
N THR A 18 44.20 10.78 3.54
CA THR A 18 44.80 10.02 4.67
C THR A 18 44.71 10.76 6.01
N THR A 19 44.33 10.01 7.05
CA THR A 19 44.67 10.18 8.49
C THR A 19 44.48 11.53 9.22
N THR A 20 43.55 11.53 10.18
CA THR A 20 43.35 12.58 11.20
C THR A 20 44.33 12.50 12.37
N PRO A 21 44.85 13.64 12.87
CA PRO A 21 45.34 13.77 14.25
C PRO A 21 44.25 14.27 15.21
N ARG A 22 43.90 13.38 16.15
CA ARG A 22 42.95 13.47 17.26
C ARG A 22 42.78 14.83 17.97
N ARG A 23 41.51 15.21 18.15
CA ARG A 23 40.86 15.61 19.44
C ARG A 23 41.70 16.41 20.45
N ILE A 24 41.41 17.70 20.60
CA ILE A 24 41.26 18.31 21.94
C ILE A 24 39.80 18.73 22.11
N LEU A 25 39.22 18.41 23.28
CA LEU A 25 37.77 18.46 23.49
C LEU A 25 37.21 19.88 23.47
N LYS A 26 36.04 20.08 22.82
CA LYS A 26 35.09 21.17 23.14
C LYS A 26 34.42 20.92 24.50
N ALA A 27 35.24 20.80 25.55
CA ALA A 27 34.78 20.74 26.94
C ALA A 27 34.33 22.13 27.42
N LYS A 28 33.48 22.15 28.45
CA LYS A 28 32.87 23.37 29.00
C LYS A 28 33.93 24.32 29.56
N ARG A 29 34.35 25.33 28.77
CA ARG A 29 35.19 26.44 29.26
C ARG A 29 34.42 27.26 30.31
N SER A 30 35.13 27.75 31.32
CA SER A 30 34.57 28.64 32.37
C SER A 30 34.01 29.93 31.75
N LEU A 31 32.99 30.53 32.38
CA LEU A 31 32.30 31.74 31.87
C LEU A 31 33.26 32.92 31.60
N VAL A 32 34.35 33.00 32.35
CA VAL A 32 35.42 34.00 32.18
C VAL A 32 36.02 34.02 30.78
N TRP A 33 36.06 32.88 30.06
CA TRP A 33 36.54 32.79 28.68
C TRP A 33 35.69 33.55 27.64
N ARG A 34 34.60 34.21 28.05
CA ARG A 34 33.89 35.19 27.21
C ARG A 34 34.67 36.50 27.02
N TYR A 35 35.62 36.80 27.90
CA TYR A 35 36.33 38.08 27.98
C TYR A 35 37.82 37.98 27.65
N PHE A 36 38.30 36.81 27.22
CA PHE A 36 39.71 36.56 26.94
C PHE A 36 39.92 35.75 25.65
N LYS A 37 40.86 36.21 24.82
CA LYS A 37 41.35 35.49 23.63
C LYS A 37 42.78 34.97 23.86
N ILE A 38 43.19 34.02 23.02
CA ILE A 38 44.57 33.52 22.94
C ILE A 38 45.13 34.04 21.61
N GLU A 39 46.26 34.73 21.64
CA GLU A 39 46.97 35.12 20.42
C GLU A 39 48.21 34.23 20.23
N ASN A 40 48.14 33.38 19.20
CA ASN A 40 49.15 32.40 18.80
C ASN A 40 49.53 31.39 19.91
N ASP A 41 50.55 30.55 19.69
CA ASP A 41 51.03 29.55 20.66
C ASP A 41 51.77 30.14 21.88
N SER A 42 51.49 31.40 22.22
CA SER A 42 51.94 32.01 23.46
C SER A 42 51.24 31.37 24.67
N PHE A 43 51.85 31.43 25.84
CA PHE A 43 51.21 30.89 27.04
C PHE A 43 50.09 31.78 27.57
N ASP A 44 50.08 33.07 27.22
CA ASP A 44 49.27 34.10 27.87
C ASP A 44 47.91 34.32 27.17
N VAL A 45 47.06 35.16 27.79
CA VAL A 45 45.73 35.49 27.26
C VAL A 45 45.49 37.00 27.29
N GLU A 46 44.89 37.54 26.23
CA GLU A 46 44.56 38.97 26.16
C GLU A 46 43.12 39.21 26.63
N CYS A 47 42.91 40.19 27.49
CA CYS A 47 41.56 40.63 27.86
C CYS A 47 40.94 41.46 26.72
N ILE A 48 39.81 40.98 26.19
CA ILE A 48 39.09 41.61 25.06
C ILE A 48 38.53 43.01 25.43
N LEU A 49 38.44 43.33 26.73
CA LEU A 49 37.87 44.58 27.24
C LEU A 49 38.89 45.73 27.39
N CYS A 50 40.19 45.44 27.38
CA CYS A 50 41.24 46.45 27.58
C CYS A 50 42.58 46.14 26.90
N SER A 51 42.63 45.08 26.07
CA SER A 51 43.83 44.53 25.42
C SER A 51 45.06 44.34 26.33
N SER A 52 44.84 44.16 27.63
CA SER A 52 45.90 43.82 28.58
C SER A 52 46.17 42.30 28.55
N THR A 53 47.43 41.95 28.39
CA THR A 53 47.92 40.56 28.50
C THR A 53 47.90 40.09 29.96
N VAL A 54 47.42 38.87 30.19
CA VAL A 54 47.33 38.22 31.50
C VAL A 54 48.02 36.87 31.44
N PRO A 55 49.01 36.59 32.32
CA PRO A 55 49.77 35.34 32.25
C PRO A 55 48.95 34.14 32.72
N ARG A 56 49.03 33.03 31.98
CA ARG A 56 48.26 31.80 32.28
C ARG A 56 49.09 30.78 33.05
N THR A 57 49.18 30.96 34.36
CA THR A 57 49.81 29.97 35.24
C THR A 57 48.93 28.73 35.38
N SER A 58 49.24 27.68 34.61
CA SER A 58 48.56 26.36 34.56
C SER A 58 47.14 26.36 33.94
N THR A 59 46.42 25.24 34.09
CA THR A 59 45.04 25.02 33.61
C THR A 59 43.97 25.80 34.39
N SER A 60 44.35 26.57 35.42
CA SER A 60 43.43 27.41 36.19
C SER A 60 42.95 28.65 35.41
N THR A 61 41.85 29.23 35.86
CA THR A 61 41.35 30.54 35.38
C THR A 61 41.47 31.67 36.41
N SER A 62 42.21 31.46 37.50
CA SER A 62 42.37 32.43 38.60
C SER A 62 42.83 33.81 38.12
N ASN A 63 43.88 33.88 37.29
CA ASN A 63 44.50 35.15 36.90
C ASN A 63 43.55 35.99 36.03
N MET A 64 42.77 35.34 35.15
CA MET A 64 41.72 35.99 34.38
C MET A 64 40.59 36.54 35.26
N LEU A 65 40.15 35.79 36.29
CA LEU A 65 39.15 36.26 37.24
C LEU A 65 39.67 37.42 38.09
N HIS A 66 40.92 37.37 38.54
CA HIS A 66 41.57 38.43 39.31
C HIS A 66 41.78 39.69 38.47
N HIS A 67 42.17 39.55 37.20
CA HIS A 67 42.23 40.67 36.25
C HIS A 67 40.86 41.36 36.12
N LEU A 68 39.77 40.60 35.90
CA LEU A 68 38.44 41.20 35.84
C LEU A 68 38.05 41.84 37.18
N GLN A 69 38.35 41.21 38.32
CA GLN A 69 38.07 41.76 39.66
C GLN A 69 38.69 43.15 39.88
N ILE A 70 39.87 43.42 39.29
CA ILE A 70 40.59 44.70 39.41
C ILE A 70 40.20 45.70 38.32
N ARG A 71 40.08 45.26 37.05
CA ARG A 71 39.93 46.14 35.88
C ARG A 71 38.52 46.23 35.31
N HIS A 72 37.70 45.20 35.52
CA HIS A 72 36.40 44.99 34.86
C HIS A 72 35.37 44.49 35.88
N LYS A 73 35.12 45.33 36.88
CA LYS A 73 34.36 44.98 38.08
C LYS A 73 32.92 44.56 37.77
N LEU A 74 32.28 45.20 36.77
CA LEU A 74 30.94 44.85 36.31
C LEU A 74 30.89 43.43 35.72
N GLU A 75 31.88 43.08 34.90
CA GLU A 75 32.00 41.77 34.25
C GLU A 75 32.38 40.67 35.25
N TYR A 76 33.23 41.00 36.23
CA TYR A 76 33.49 40.14 37.38
C TYR A 76 32.20 39.88 38.19
N GLU A 77 31.43 40.93 38.52
CA GLU A 77 30.15 40.80 39.22
C GLU A 77 29.10 40.03 38.41
N LEU A 78 29.04 40.19 37.08
CA LEU A 78 28.18 39.42 36.19
C LEU A 78 28.55 37.92 36.19
N ILE A 79 29.84 37.57 36.08
CA ILE A 79 30.31 36.18 36.20
C ILE A 79 29.97 35.62 37.58
N ASN A 80 30.20 36.40 38.65
CA ASN A 80 29.99 35.95 40.02
C ASN A 80 28.48 35.76 40.31
N LYS A 81 27.61 36.66 39.81
CA LYS A 81 26.14 36.54 39.88
C LYS A 81 25.62 35.34 39.08
N ALA A 82 26.16 35.09 37.88
CA ALA A 82 25.85 33.90 37.07
C ALA A 82 26.43 32.59 37.63
N THR A 83 27.38 32.68 38.58
CA THR A 83 27.91 31.53 39.32
C THR A 83 27.14 31.29 40.61
N LYS A 84 26.73 32.35 41.32
CA LYS A 84 25.84 32.28 42.50
C LYS A 84 24.46 31.74 42.16
N SER A 85 23.78 32.23 41.11
CA SER A 85 22.46 31.71 40.72
C SER A 85 22.46 30.21 40.38
N LYS A 86 23.64 29.67 40.02
CA LYS A 86 23.89 28.25 39.80
C LYS A 86 23.91 27.41 41.08
N ASN A 87 24.28 28.04 42.20
CA ASN A 87 24.30 27.44 43.55
C ASN A 87 22.95 27.68 44.26
N ASP A 88 22.37 28.88 44.13
CA ASP A 88 21.07 29.22 44.74
C ASP A 88 19.94 28.32 44.18
N ALA A 89 20.02 27.93 42.90
CA ALA A 89 19.12 26.96 42.26
C ALA A 89 19.33 25.49 42.71
N SER A 90 19.75 25.25 43.96
CA SER A 90 19.88 23.91 44.57
C SER A 90 18.88 23.63 45.70
N SER A 91 18.24 24.66 46.27
CA SER A 91 17.41 24.56 47.48
C SER A 91 15.96 24.10 47.26
N GLN A 92 15.45 24.11 46.01
CA GLN A 92 14.07 23.75 45.68
C GLN A 92 13.97 22.73 44.53
N ARG A 93 14.84 21.72 44.50
CA ARG A 93 14.70 20.60 43.56
C ARG A 93 13.92 19.46 44.19
N LEU A 94 12.95 18.92 43.46
CA LEU A 94 12.28 17.68 43.84
C LEU A 94 13.32 16.55 43.94
N PRO A 95 13.37 15.79 45.05
CA PRO A 95 14.19 14.58 45.13
C PRO A 95 13.76 13.59 44.04
N LEU A 96 14.70 12.90 43.38
CA LEU A 96 14.37 11.89 42.37
C LEU A 96 13.59 10.69 42.94
N THR A 97 13.60 10.54 44.27
CA THR A 97 12.83 9.56 45.07
C THR A 97 11.44 10.06 45.47
N SER A 98 11.05 11.30 45.13
CA SER A 98 9.70 11.80 45.34
C SER A 98 8.73 11.18 44.32
N ALA A 99 7.54 10.79 44.76
CA ALA A 99 6.53 10.15 43.89
C ALA A 99 6.20 11.00 42.64
N ARG A 100 6.23 12.33 42.75
CA ARG A 100 6.05 13.27 41.62
C ARG A 100 7.20 13.16 40.60
N SER A 101 8.45 13.10 41.06
CA SER A 101 9.62 12.91 40.17
C SER A 101 9.66 11.51 39.57
N GLU A 102 9.29 10.49 40.33
CA GLU A 102 9.21 9.10 39.84
C GLU A 102 8.14 8.97 38.74
N HIS A 103 6.96 9.58 38.93
CA HIS A 103 5.90 9.62 37.93
C HIS A 103 6.34 10.36 36.65
N LEU A 104 6.93 11.55 36.76
CA LEU A 104 7.47 12.30 35.62
C LEU A 104 8.59 11.53 34.90
N THR A 105 9.42 10.77 35.63
CA THR A 105 10.45 9.90 35.06
C THR A 105 9.84 8.73 34.29
N LYS A 106 8.76 8.11 34.80
CA LYS A 106 8.03 7.04 34.12
C LYS A 106 7.29 7.53 32.87
N LEU A 107 6.69 8.72 32.90
CA LEU A 107 6.11 9.35 31.71
C LEU A 107 7.17 9.59 30.62
N ALA A 108 8.34 10.11 31.00
CA ALA A 108 9.45 10.26 30.07
C ALA A 108 9.93 8.92 29.49
N ALA A 109 9.97 7.84 30.28
CA ALA A 109 10.32 6.51 29.80
C ALA A 109 9.27 5.96 28.81
N ASN A 110 7.98 6.14 29.09
CA ASN A 110 6.89 5.72 28.21
C ASN A 110 6.95 6.43 26.85
N LEU A 111 7.19 7.73 26.82
CA LEU A 111 7.35 8.51 25.57
C LEU A 111 8.50 7.95 24.71
N LEU A 112 9.66 7.69 25.31
CA LEU A 112 10.82 7.16 24.59
C LEU A 112 10.57 5.73 24.04
N ILE A 113 9.74 4.93 24.73
CA ILE A 113 9.39 3.57 24.31
C ILE A 113 8.33 3.59 23.21
N HIS A 114 7.30 4.43 23.34
CA HIS A 114 6.21 4.57 22.37
C HIS A 114 6.72 5.10 21.03
N ASP A 115 7.55 6.13 21.06
CA ASP A 115 8.06 6.82 19.87
C ASP A 115 9.41 6.24 19.39
N LEU A 116 9.83 5.09 19.94
CA LEU A 116 11.07 4.34 19.62
C LEU A 116 12.37 5.19 19.68
N LEU A 117 12.39 6.22 20.53
CA LEU A 117 13.47 7.21 20.59
C LEU A 117 14.72 6.68 21.31
N PRO A 118 15.94 6.97 20.81
CA PRO A 118 17.17 6.50 21.44
C PRO A 118 17.37 7.15 22.81
N LEU A 119 17.77 6.34 23.81
CA LEU A 119 17.87 6.74 25.22
C LEU A 119 18.90 7.86 25.52
N SER A 120 19.61 8.38 24.52
CA SER A 120 20.39 9.62 24.59
C SER A 120 19.53 10.89 24.53
N VAL A 121 18.27 10.83 24.07
CA VAL A 121 17.40 12.01 23.94
C VAL A 121 17.08 12.64 25.31
N VAL A 122 17.11 11.89 26.41
CA VAL A 122 16.99 12.44 27.79
C VAL A 122 18.12 13.39 28.17
N GLU A 123 19.24 13.37 27.43
CA GLU A 123 20.38 14.26 27.64
C GLU A 123 20.46 15.36 26.55
N SER A 124 19.48 15.42 25.64
CA SER A 124 19.34 16.49 24.66
C SER A 124 18.91 17.80 25.31
N CYS A 125 19.36 18.93 24.76
CA CYS A 125 18.96 20.26 25.22
C CYS A 125 17.45 20.49 25.11
N HIS A 126 16.82 20.08 24.00
CA HIS A 126 15.40 20.31 23.75
C HIS A 126 14.51 19.60 24.79
N LEU A 127 14.71 18.30 25.04
CA LEU A 127 13.89 17.58 26.02
C LEU A 127 14.17 18.03 27.46
N GLN A 128 15.43 18.38 27.78
CA GLN A 128 15.81 18.97 29.06
C GLN A 128 15.28 20.40 29.28
N THR A 129 14.88 21.11 28.22
CA THR A 129 14.15 22.38 28.31
C THR A 129 12.66 22.12 28.49
N ILE A 130 12.04 21.28 27.65
CA ILE A 130 10.60 20.95 27.75
C ILE A 130 10.19 20.54 29.17
N PHE A 131 10.93 19.61 29.79
CA PHE A 131 10.65 19.19 31.18
C PHE A 131 10.91 20.27 32.24
N ARG A 132 11.74 21.28 31.94
CA ARG A 132 12.05 22.39 32.87
C ARG A 132 11.03 23.52 32.78
N GLU A 133 10.53 23.83 31.58
CA GLU A 133 9.43 24.79 31.43
C GLU A 133 8.12 24.21 32.01
N ALA A 134 7.90 22.90 31.87
CA ALA A 134 6.71 22.22 32.38
C ALA A 134 6.72 21.97 33.91
N GLU A 135 7.89 21.70 34.51
CA GLU A 135 8.06 21.53 35.96
C GLU A 135 9.46 22.04 36.37
N PRO A 136 9.63 23.34 36.68
CA PRO A 136 10.93 23.93 37.01
C PRO A 136 11.65 23.27 38.20
N SER A 137 10.89 22.62 39.09
CA SER A 137 11.38 21.90 40.28
C SER A 137 12.01 20.53 39.93
N TYR A 138 11.77 20.00 38.73
CA TYR A 138 12.18 18.67 38.29
C TYR A 138 13.39 18.73 37.34
N VAL A 139 14.23 17.70 37.39
CA VAL A 139 15.37 17.54 36.48
C VAL A 139 15.33 16.14 35.90
N LEU A 140 15.04 16.04 34.60
CA LEU A 140 14.97 14.79 33.87
C LEU A 140 16.29 13.99 34.05
N PRO A 141 16.24 12.75 34.58
CA PRO A 141 17.46 11.99 34.89
C PRO A 141 18.34 11.68 33.68
N ARG A 142 19.65 11.49 33.93
CA ARG A 142 20.60 11.04 32.91
C ARG A 142 20.31 9.61 32.43
N ARG A 143 20.79 9.28 31.23
CA ARG A 143 20.61 7.97 30.58
C ARG A 143 20.94 6.79 31.50
N LYS A 144 22.00 6.91 32.32
CA LYS A 144 22.40 5.87 33.29
C LYS A 144 21.29 5.55 34.30
N TYR A 145 20.58 6.56 34.82
CA TYR A 145 19.50 6.38 35.80
C TYR A 145 18.29 5.67 35.18
N PHE A 146 17.93 6.04 33.95
CA PHE A 146 16.88 5.33 33.20
C PHE A 146 17.21 3.84 33.03
N VAL A 147 18.45 3.49 32.65
CA VAL A 147 18.87 2.09 32.53
C VAL A 147 18.83 1.35 33.86
N THR A 148 19.37 1.92 34.95
CA THR A 148 19.53 1.18 36.22
C THR A 148 18.27 1.12 37.07
N ASN A 149 17.41 2.15 37.01
CA ASN A 149 16.35 2.38 38.01
C ASN A 149 14.93 2.51 37.42
N VAL A 150 14.77 2.58 36.09
CA VAL A 150 13.45 2.83 35.46
C VAL A 150 13.12 1.71 34.48
N LEU A 151 13.96 1.56 33.46
CA LEU A 151 13.86 0.49 32.47
C LEU A 151 14.06 -0.88 33.09
N LYS A 152 14.90 -1.00 34.13
CA LYS A 152 15.08 -2.24 34.90
C LYS A 152 13.75 -2.74 35.48
N ASP A 153 12.97 -1.85 36.09
CA ASP A 153 11.75 -2.22 36.80
C ASP A 153 10.57 -2.39 35.83
N MET A 154 10.52 -1.59 34.76
CA MET A 154 9.61 -1.82 33.64
C MET A 154 9.88 -3.16 32.94
N TYR A 155 11.16 -3.47 32.68
CA TYR A 155 11.58 -4.75 32.11
C TYR A 155 11.21 -5.92 33.04
N ASN A 156 11.50 -5.83 34.34
CA ASN A 156 11.14 -6.87 35.30
C ASN A 156 9.61 -7.04 35.42
N SER A 157 8.83 -5.96 35.41
CA SER A 157 7.36 -6.02 35.42
C SER A 157 6.81 -6.73 34.19
N THR A 158 7.26 -6.34 32.99
CA THR A 158 6.87 -6.99 31.73
C THR A 158 7.35 -8.43 31.64
N ARG A 159 8.59 -8.72 32.07
CA ARG A 159 9.15 -10.07 32.16
C ARG A 159 8.31 -10.96 33.07
N ASN A 160 7.93 -10.49 34.26
CA ASN A 160 7.13 -11.27 35.20
C ASN A 160 5.72 -11.53 34.65
N LYS A 161 5.10 -10.56 33.97
CA LYS A 161 3.81 -10.76 33.26
C LYS A 161 3.93 -11.81 32.15
N VAL A 162 4.97 -11.75 31.33
CA VAL A 162 5.25 -12.73 30.27
C VAL A 162 5.55 -14.11 30.86
N GLN A 163 6.31 -14.20 31.95
CA GLN A 163 6.58 -15.46 32.66
C GLN A 163 5.30 -16.08 33.23
N HIS A 164 4.41 -15.28 33.82
CA HIS A 164 3.12 -15.79 34.32
C HIS A 164 2.20 -16.25 33.18
N ALA A 165 2.13 -15.49 32.09
CA ALA A 165 1.38 -15.89 30.89
C ALA A 165 1.93 -17.19 30.26
N LEU A 166 3.26 -17.38 30.23
CA LEU A 166 3.90 -18.61 29.75
C LEU A 166 3.67 -19.79 30.70
N HIS A 167 3.72 -19.57 32.02
CA HIS A 167 3.47 -20.61 33.02
C HIS A 167 2.02 -21.12 32.94
N ASN A 168 1.05 -20.22 32.72
CA ASN A 168 -0.35 -20.59 32.53
C ASN A 168 -0.65 -21.22 31.14
N ALA A 169 0.33 -21.30 30.24
CA ALA A 169 0.18 -21.77 28.86
C ALA A 169 1.02 -23.02 28.52
N ILE A 170 1.74 -23.59 29.50
CA ILE A 170 2.65 -24.72 29.33
C ILE A 170 2.44 -25.73 30.45
N ASP A 171 2.34 -27.02 30.10
CA ASP A 171 2.07 -28.09 31.06
C ASP A 171 3.23 -28.29 32.06
N ASN A 172 2.90 -28.66 33.31
CA ASN A 172 3.79 -28.58 34.47
C ASN A 172 5.07 -29.41 34.34
N GLN A 173 5.04 -30.55 33.63
CA GLN A 173 6.24 -31.36 33.39
C GLN A 173 7.27 -30.68 32.50
N LEU A 174 6.83 -29.86 31.52
CA LEU A 174 7.75 -29.12 30.65
C LEU A 174 8.48 -28.01 31.42
N PHE A 175 7.81 -27.42 32.42
CA PHE A 175 8.32 -26.30 33.20
C PHE A 175 9.63 -26.64 33.96
N ILE A 176 9.78 -27.89 34.41
CA ILE A 176 10.97 -28.34 35.15
C ILE A 176 12.23 -28.36 34.26
N LEU A 177 12.09 -28.71 32.98
CA LEU A 177 13.20 -28.73 32.02
C LEU A 177 13.68 -27.32 31.61
N LEU A 178 12.82 -26.29 31.73
CA LEU A 178 13.11 -24.94 31.23
C LEU A 178 14.15 -24.17 32.06
N PHE A 179 14.39 -24.52 33.33
CA PHE A 179 15.30 -23.78 34.21
C PHE A 179 16.78 -24.16 34.10
N GLY A 180 17.10 -25.25 33.39
CA GLY A 180 18.48 -25.75 33.26
C GLY A 180 19.34 -25.07 32.19
N THR A 181 18.77 -24.28 31.28
CA THR A 181 19.49 -23.70 30.13
C THR A 181 19.18 -22.23 29.90
N THR A 182 20.13 -21.51 29.30
CA THR A 182 20.00 -20.08 29.00
C THR A 182 18.87 -19.79 28.01
N LEU A 183 18.07 -18.76 28.31
CA LEU A 183 16.83 -18.40 27.59
C LEU A 183 16.98 -18.20 26.07
N THR A 184 18.19 -17.95 25.56
CA THR A 184 18.45 -17.74 24.14
C THR A 184 18.17 -18.99 23.29
N SER A 185 18.70 -20.15 23.68
CA SER A 185 18.57 -21.38 22.88
C SER A 185 17.11 -21.84 22.80
N LEU A 186 16.37 -21.69 23.91
CA LEU A 186 14.99 -22.14 23.99
C LEU A 186 14.00 -21.15 23.38
N ALA A 187 14.31 -19.84 23.36
CA ALA A 187 13.60 -18.87 22.53
C ALA A 187 13.78 -19.19 21.03
N ILE A 188 14.99 -19.56 20.59
CA ILE A 188 15.23 -19.99 19.20
C ILE A 188 14.44 -21.26 18.87
N ILE A 189 14.41 -22.25 19.77
CA ILE A 189 13.63 -23.48 19.59
C ILE A 189 12.12 -23.22 19.56
N LEU A 190 11.60 -22.30 20.40
CA LEU A 190 10.19 -21.91 20.39
C LEU A 190 9.83 -21.11 19.14
N VAL A 191 10.69 -20.19 18.68
CA VAL A 191 10.51 -19.49 17.40
C VAL A 191 10.57 -20.47 16.23
N TYR A 192 11.47 -21.46 16.26
CA TYR A 192 11.54 -22.52 15.27
C TYR A 192 10.26 -23.39 15.27
N PHE A 193 9.77 -23.84 16.43
CA PHE A 193 8.51 -24.59 16.50
C PHE A 193 7.28 -23.73 16.17
N GLN A 194 7.29 -22.43 16.43
CA GLN A 194 6.25 -21.50 15.93
C GLN A 194 6.34 -21.33 14.41
N GLN A 195 7.54 -21.21 13.83
CA GLN A 195 7.75 -21.16 12.38
C GLN A 195 7.39 -22.47 11.70
N GLN A 196 7.62 -23.63 12.33
CA GLN A 196 7.24 -24.93 11.79
C GLN A 196 5.74 -25.23 11.98
N LYS A 197 5.12 -24.83 13.10
CA LYS A 197 3.66 -24.82 13.24
C LYS A 197 3.01 -23.86 12.24
N LYS A 198 3.60 -22.68 12.02
CA LYS A 198 3.12 -21.74 11.01
C LYS A 198 3.30 -22.32 9.61
N LYS A 199 4.47 -22.82 9.21
CA LYS A 199 4.65 -23.51 7.92
C LYS A 199 3.66 -24.65 7.71
N LYS A 200 3.43 -25.48 8.72
CA LYS A 200 2.46 -26.57 8.63
C LYS A 200 1.03 -26.06 8.50
N SER A 201 0.67 -24.99 9.22
CA SER A 201 -0.60 -24.28 9.02
C SER A 201 -0.70 -23.69 7.61
N ASP A 202 0.32 -22.98 7.15
CA ASP A 202 0.41 -22.36 5.82
C ASP A 202 0.34 -23.42 4.70
N GLU A 203 0.86 -24.64 4.92
CA GLU A 203 0.76 -25.80 4.00
C GLU A 203 -0.60 -26.49 4.05
N GLU A 204 -1.19 -26.72 5.23
CA GLU A 204 -2.54 -27.28 5.36
C GLU A 204 -3.60 -26.31 4.78
N GLN A 205 -3.39 -25.00 4.97
CA GLN A 205 -4.20 -23.90 4.44
C GLN A 205 -3.98 -23.69 2.93
N LYS A 206 -2.73 -23.79 2.42
CA LYS A 206 -2.45 -23.88 0.98
C LYS A 206 -3.16 -25.04 0.29
N ASN A 207 -3.54 -26.10 1.00
CA ASN A 207 -4.27 -27.21 0.41
C ASN A 207 -5.80 -27.10 0.58
N GLU A 208 -6.32 -26.05 1.23
CA GLU A 208 -7.76 -25.87 1.38
C GLU A 208 -8.43 -25.34 0.11
N TYR A 209 -7.80 -24.43 -0.64
CA TYR A 209 -8.35 -23.91 -1.91
C TYR A 209 -8.46 -24.98 -3.03
N LEU A 210 -7.73 -26.11 -2.89
CA LEU A 210 -7.87 -27.29 -3.76
C LEU A 210 -9.18 -28.07 -3.50
N LYS A 211 -9.78 -27.90 -2.32
CA LYS A 211 -11.08 -28.50 -1.97
C LYS A 211 -12.22 -27.77 -2.66
N CYS A 212 -12.13 -26.44 -2.82
CA CYS A 212 -13.09 -25.60 -3.55
C CYS A 212 -13.39 -26.18 -4.94
N LYS A 213 -14.67 -26.33 -5.28
CA LYS A 213 -15.16 -26.85 -6.57
C LYS A 213 -15.85 -25.78 -7.40
N SER A 214 -16.39 -24.75 -6.74
CA SER A 214 -17.09 -23.61 -7.32
C SER A 214 -16.49 -22.29 -6.85
N LEU A 215 -16.84 -21.19 -7.51
CA LEU A 215 -16.45 -19.83 -7.09
C LEU A 215 -17.14 -19.40 -5.78
N PHE A 216 -18.23 -20.05 -5.37
CA PHE A 216 -18.88 -19.82 -4.08
C PHE A 216 -18.07 -20.40 -2.91
N ASP A 217 -17.40 -21.54 -3.12
CA ASP A 217 -16.48 -22.12 -2.12
C ASP A 217 -15.28 -21.19 -1.85
N PHE A 218 -14.79 -20.50 -2.89
CA PHE A 218 -13.76 -19.48 -2.75
C PHE A 218 -14.27 -18.25 -1.99
N GLU A 219 -15.51 -17.80 -2.22
CA GLU A 219 -16.13 -16.68 -1.49
C GLU A 219 -16.26 -16.99 0.01
N GLU A 220 -16.75 -18.20 0.37
CA GLU A 220 -16.87 -18.63 1.77
C GLU A 220 -15.53 -19.04 2.43
N LEU A 221 -14.51 -19.43 1.66
CA LEU A 221 -13.15 -19.63 2.20
C LEU A 221 -12.45 -18.29 2.44
N ALA A 222 -12.48 -17.36 1.48
CA ALA A 222 -11.89 -16.03 1.61
C ALA A 222 -12.48 -15.25 2.81
N LYS A 223 -13.78 -15.41 3.06
CA LYS A 223 -14.50 -14.88 4.23
C LYS A 223 -13.99 -15.38 5.59
N LYS A 224 -13.38 -16.57 5.65
CA LYS A 224 -12.75 -17.14 6.86
C LYS A 224 -11.30 -16.71 7.02
N LEU A 225 -10.62 -16.45 5.91
CA LEU A 225 -9.19 -16.11 5.87
C LEU A 225 -8.92 -14.60 6.06
N LEU A 226 -9.82 -13.74 5.56
CA LEU A 226 -9.67 -12.29 5.64
C LEU A 226 -10.08 -11.73 7.00
N MET A 227 -9.38 -10.66 7.42
CA MET A 227 -9.89 -9.78 8.47
C MET A 227 -11.25 -9.19 8.02
N PRO A 228 -12.25 -9.07 8.92
CA PRO A 228 -13.62 -8.69 8.53
C PRO A 228 -13.73 -7.41 7.70
N HIS A 229 -12.90 -6.39 7.99
CA HIS A 229 -12.87 -5.15 7.22
C HIS A 229 -12.45 -5.38 5.74
N ARG A 230 -11.47 -6.26 5.47
CA ARG A 230 -11.00 -6.56 4.10
C ARG A 230 -12.04 -7.34 3.31
N PHE A 231 -12.69 -8.33 3.94
CA PHE A 231 -13.80 -9.03 3.30
C PHE A 231 -14.97 -8.08 3.02
N TYR A 232 -15.29 -7.16 3.94
CA TYR A 232 -16.29 -6.12 3.73
C TYR A 232 -15.94 -5.22 2.54
N TYR A 233 -14.67 -4.79 2.36
CA TYR A 233 -14.27 -3.99 1.20
C TYR A 233 -14.57 -4.70 -0.13
N PHE A 234 -14.20 -5.98 -0.27
CA PHE A 234 -14.42 -6.73 -1.51
C PHE A 234 -15.91 -7.08 -1.72
N ASN A 235 -16.60 -7.55 -0.68
CA ASN A 235 -18.03 -7.91 -0.72
C ASN A 235 -18.97 -6.69 -0.60
N TYR A 236 -18.45 -5.46 -0.53
CA TYR A 236 -19.27 -4.25 -0.45
C TYR A 236 -20.24 -4.15 -1.63
N LYS A 237 -21.44 -3.65 -1.32
CA LYS A 237 -22.58 -3.44 -2.23
C LYS A 237 -23.17 -2.08 -1.88
N ALA A 238 -23.61 -1.32 -2.88
CA ALA A 238 -24.33 -0.07 -2.63
C ALA A 238 -25.66 -0.33 -1.91
N GLY A 239 -26.14 0.63 -1.11
CA GLY A 239 -27.47 0.60 -0.51
C GLY A 239 -27.73 -0.62 0.37
N GLN A 240 -28.77 -1.39 0.03
CA GLN A 240 -29.11 -2.68 0.64
C GLN A 240 -28.61 -3.87 -0.20
N GLY A 241 -27.97 -3.60 -1.35
CA GLY A 241 -27.45 -4.60 -2.27
C GLY A 241 -28.50 -5.21 -3.21
N HIS A 242 -29.62 -4.52 -3.44
CA HIS A 242 -30.66 -4.96 -4.37
C HIS A 242 -30.12 -5.18 -5.80
N THR A 243 -29.33 -4.25 -6.34
CA THR A 243 -28.69 -4.40 -7.66
C THR A 243 -27.74 -5.60 -7.70
N TYR A 244 -26.96 -5.83 -6.64
CA TYR A 244 -26.07 -6.99 -6.57
C TYR A 244 -26.85 -8.30 -6.67
N GLN A 245 -27.95 -8.42 -5.90
CA GLN A 245 -28.79 -9.61 -5.91
C GLN A 245 -29.52 -9.75 -7.25
N ALA A 246 -30.08 -8.67 -7.80
CA ALA A 246 -30.78 -8.66 -9.09
C ALA A 246 -29.87 -9.16 -10.24
N CYS A 247 -28.58 -8.82 -10.24
CA CYS A 247 -27.64 -9.32 -11.24
C CYS A 247 -27.44 -10.84 -11.18
N ARG A 248 -27.37 -11.42 -9.97
CA ARG A 248 -27.25 -12.87 -9.77
C ARG A 248 -28.56 -13.56 -10.14
N ASP A 249 -29.67 -13.03 -9.63
CA ASP A 249 -31.04 -13.48 -9.91
C ASP A 249 -31.37 -13.48 -11.41
N TYR A 250 -30.84 -12.55 -12.22
CA TYR A 250 -31.10 -12.53 -13.65
C TYR A 250 -30.48 -13.74 -14.37
N PHE A 251 -29.22 -14.06 -14.08
CA PHE A 251 -28.56 -15.26 -14.60
C PHE A 251 -29.22 -16.57 -14.12
N ASP A 252 -29.75 -16.60 -12.90
CA ASP A 252 -30.33 -17.81 -12.29
C ASP A 252 -31.81 -18.03 -12.62
N LYS A 253 -32.60 -16.95 -12.75
CA LYS A 253 -34.07 -17.00 -12.78
C LYS A 253 -34.69 -16.49 -14.09
N ARG A 254 -33.96 -15.69 -14.88
CA ARG A 254 -34.45 -15.17 -16.19
C ARG A 254 -33.83 -15.94 -17.37
N LEU A 255 -32.51 -16.11 -17.36
CA LEU A 255 -31.78 -16.72 -18.48
C LEU A 255 -31.68 -18.25 -18.36
N ARG A 256 -32.48 -18.95 -19.16
CA ARG A 256 -32.49 -20.42 -19.28
C ARG A 256 -31.81 -20.88 -20.57
N ILE A 257 -30.98 -21.92 -20.48
CA ILE A 257 -30.27 -22.51 -21.61
C ILE A 257 -31.12 -23.62 -22.25
N MET A 258 -31.10 -23.71 -23.58
CA MET A 258 -31.67 -24.77 -24.40
C MET A 258 -30.53 -25.67 -24.92
N THR A 259 -30.45 -26.89 -24.41
CA THR A 259 -29.41 -27.87 -24.77
C THR A 259 -29.62 -28.43 -26.19
N ARG A 260 -28.56 -28.98 -26.78
CA ARG A 260 -28.60 -29.64 -28.10
C ARG A 260 -27.87 -30.98 -28.01
N ILE A 261 -28.54 -32.04 -28.43
CA ILE A 261 -28.03 -33.43 -28.36
C ILE A 261 -27.58 -33.92 -29.73
N LEU A 262 -26.76 -34.99 -29.74
CA LEU A 262 -26.29 -35.70 -30.94
C LEU A 262 -25.44 -34.85 -31.91
N ILE A 263 -24.66 -33.91 -31.38
CA ILE A 263 -23.69 -33.09 -32.14
C ILE A 263 -22.26 -33.48 -31.72
N ASP A 264 -21.33 -33.52 -32.68
CA ASP A 264 -19.92 -33.83 -32.42
C ASP A 264 -19.21 -32.66 -31.73
N VAL A 265 -18.85 -32.88 -30.45
CA VAL A 265 -18.12 -31.93 -29.60
C VAL A 265 -16.81 -32.55 -29.07
N ARG A 266 -16.20 -33.49 -29.82
CA ARG A 266 -14.94 -34.16 -29.41
C ARG A 266 -13.74 -33.21 -29.24
N GLN A 267 -13.78 -32.02 -29.83
CA GLN A 267 -12.77 -30.98 -29.66
C GLN A 267 -13.48 -29.64 -29.47
N ILE A 268 -13.48 -29.13 -28.22
CA ILE A 268 -14.04 -27.83 -27.89
C ILE A 268 -12.90 -26.82 -27.75
N SER A 269 -13.02 -25.69 -28.44
CA SER A 269 -12.09 -24.57 -28.40
C SER A 269 -12.73 -23.35 -27.76
N LEU A 270 -12.11 -22.85 -26.68
CA LEU A 270 -12.46 -21.57 -26.08
C LEU A 270 -11.82 -20.37 -26.80
N LYS A 271 -11.01 -20.59 -27.85
CA LYS A 271 -10.35 -19.50 -28.57
C LYS A 271 -11.36 -18.46 -29.07
N THR A 272 -11.05 -17.19 -28.84
CA THR A 272 -11.82 -16.04 -29.31
C THR A 272 -10.89 -15.01 -29.96
N ASN A 273 -11.44 -14.05 -30.69
CA ASN A 273 -10.70 -12.94 -31.25
C ASN A 273 -11.17 -11.64 -30.58
N ILE A 274 -10.25 -10.78 -30.13
CA ILE A 274 -10.55 -9.51 -29.46
C ILE A 274 -9.69 -8.43 -30.12
N PHE A 275 -10.33 -7.39 -30.66
CA PHE A 275 -9.70 -6.33 -31.46
C PHE A 275 -8.75 -6.81 -32.58
N GLY A 276 -8.96 -8.01 -33.13
CA GLY A 276 -8.13 -8.60 -34.19
C GLY A 276 -7.10 -9.62 -33.69
N GLU A 277 -6.75 -9.65 -32.41
CA GLU A 277 -5.81 -10.63 -31.83
C GLU A 277 -6.54 -11.89 -31.31
N GLU A 278 -5.91 -13.06 -31.43
CA GLU A 278 -6.46 -14.33 -30.89
C GLU A 278 -6.09 -14.52 -29.41
N TYR A 279 -7.09 -14.87 -28.60
CA TYR A 279 -6.94 -15.14 -27.16
C TYR A 279 -7.49 -16.52 -26.79
N SER A 280 -6.87 -17.18 -25.79
CA SER A 280 -7.14 -18.58 -25.44
C SER A 280 -8.52 -18.85 -24.86
N CYS A 281 -9.19 -17.85 -24.27
CA CYS A 281 -10.55 -17.94 -23.74
C CYS A 281 -11.25 -16.57 -23.71
N PRO A 282 -12.59 -16.51 -23.69
CA PRO A 282 -13.35 -15.26 -23.61
C PRO A 282 -13.48 -14.74 -22.17
N ILE A 283 -12.44 -14.90 -21.35
CA ILE A 283 -12.44 -14.59 -19.91
C ILE A 283 -11.33 -13.61 -19.60
N ILE A 284 -11.71 -12.46 -19.06
CA ILE A 284 -10.85 -11.33 -18.72
C ILE A 284 -10.98 -11.08 -17.21
N ILE A 285 -9.88 -10.86 -16.51
CA ILE A 285 -9.91 -10.41 -15.12
C ILE A 285 -10.26 -8.92 -15.11
N ALA A 286 -11.33 -8.59 -14.39
CA ALA A 286 -11.84 -7.24 -14.30
C ALA A 286 -10.91 -6.32 -13.49
N PRO A 287 -10.90 -5.00 -13.77
CA PRO A 287 -10.11 -4.07 -12.99
C PRO A 287 -10.62 -3.97 -11.55
N SER A 288 -9.77 -4.30 -10.60
CA SER A 288 -9.95 -4.06 -9.17
C SER A 288 -8.67 -3.49 -8.57
N ALA A 289 -8.81 -2.69 -7.51
CA ALA A 289 -7.69 -2.06 -6.81
C ALA A 289 -7.39 -2.79 -5.48
N TYR A 290 -6.21 -2.52 -4.90
CA TYR A 290 -5.81 -2.97 -3.57
C TYR A 290 -5.78 -4.50 -3.39
N HIS A 291 -5.19 -5.23 -4.34
CA HIS A 291 -5.05 -6.69 -4.26
C HIS A 291 -4.19 -7.14 -3.06
N CYS A 292 -3.32 -6.27 -2.53
CA CYS A 292 -2.61 -6.51 -1.27
C CYS A 292 -3.53 -6.64 -0.03
N LEU A 293 -4.81 -6.31 -0.13
CA LEU A 293 -5.80 -6.65 0.91
C LEU A 293 -6.20 -8.13 0.88
N ALA A 294 -6.15 -8.77 -0.29
CA ALA A 294 -6.41 -10.21 -0.46
C ALA A 294 -5.18 -11.06 -0.12
N HIS A 295 -4.01 -10.74 -0.68
CA HIS A 295 -2.78 -11.51 -0.50
C HIS A 295 -1.54 -10.66 -0.72
N ILE A 296 -0.41 -11.00 -0.07
CA ILE A 296 0.84 -10.23 -0.13
C ILE A 296 1.46 -10.14 -1.54
N ASP A 297 1.18 -11.12 -2.41
CA ASP A 297 1.58 -11.09 -3.83
C ASP A 297 0.91 -9.95 -4.63
N GLY A 298 -0.17 -9.36 -4.10
CA GLY A 298 -0.88 -8.23 -4.70
C GLY A 298 -1.32 -8.46 -6.14
N GLU A 299 -1.23 -7.40 -6.95
CA GLU A 299 -1.58 -7.42 -8.37
C GLU A 299 -0.65 -8.35 -9.19
N VAL A 300 0.60 -8.61 -8.75
CA VAL A 300 1.48 -9.62 -9.38
C VAL A 300 0.99 -11.04 -9.15
N GLY A 301 0.40 -11.34 -7.98
CA GLY A 301 -0.26 -12.61 -7.72
C GLY A 301 -1.38 -12.87 -8.73
N THR A 302 -2.19 -11.85 -8.99
CA THR A 302 -3.21 -11.91 -10.04
C THR A 302 -2.60 -12.03 -11.44
N ALA A 303 -1.57 -11.25 -11.76
CA ALA A 303 -0.90 -11.29 -13.07
C ALA A 303 -0.28 -12.66 -13.40
N ARG A 304 0.35 -13.32 -12.41
CA ARG A 304 0.90 -14.68 -12.57
C ARG A 304 -0.22 -15.70 -12.79
N GLY A 305 -1.23 -15.71 -11.93
CA GLY A 305 -2.38 -16.60 -12.09
C GLY A 305 -3.15 -16.39 -13.40
N ALA A 306 -3.23 -15.16 -13.90
CA ALA A 306 -3.78 -14.83 -15.21
C ALA A 306 -2.93 -15.39 -16.36
N THR A 307 -1.60 -15.19 -16.28
CA THR A 307 -0.63 -15.66 -17.28
C THR A 307 -0.66 -17.19 -17.40
N GLU A 308 -0.60 -17.90 -16.26
CA GLU A 308 -0.67 -19.36 -16.22
C GLU A 308 -2.04 -19.90 -16.67
N ALA A 309 -3.13 -19.19 -16.37
CA ALA A 309 -4.48 -19.53 -16.87
C ALA A 309 -4.73 -19.12 -18.34
N GLN A 310 -3.79 -18.41 -18.99
CA GLN A 310 -3.93 -17.84 -20.34
C GLN A 310 -5.14 -16.89 -20.49
N CYS A 311 -5.41 -16.09 -19.44
CA CYS A 311 -6.46 -15.07 -19.42
C CYS A 311 -5.85 -13.67 -19.51
N ILE A 312 -6.60 -12.71 -20.04
CA ILE A 312 -6.23 -11.29 -20.03
C ILE A 312 -6.42 -10.73 -18.61
N TYR A 313 -5.47 -9.96 -18.08
CA TYR A 313 -5.67 -9.17 -16.86
C TYR A 313 -5.83 -7.69 -17.19
N THR A 314 -6.89 -7.07 -16.67
CA THR A 314 -7.04 -5.61 -16.68
C THR A 314 -6.42 -5.00 -15.41
N TYR A 315 -5.29 -4.34 -15.59
CA TYR A 315 -4.45 -3.76 -14.55
C TYR A 315 -4.96 -2.38 -14.13
N ASN A 316 -5.59 -2.28 -12.95
CA ASN A 316 -6.06 -1.02 -12.36
C ASN A 316 -4.88 -0.15 -11.92
N TRP A 317 -4.78 1.09 -12.43
CA TRP A 317 -3.68 2.02 -12.15
C TRP A 317 -3.39 2.28 -10.65
N MET A 318 -4.37 2.04 -9.75
CA MET A 318 -4.17 2.03 -8.30
C MET A 318 -3.52 0.72 -7.81
N TYR A 319 -2.30 0.45 -8.28
CA TYR A 319 -1.50 -0.70 -7.86
C TYR A 319 -1.03 -0.59 -6.40
N SER A 320 -0.90 -1.74 -5.73
CA SER A 320 -0.25 -1.83 -4.42
C SER A 320 1.28 -1.86 -4.65
N ASN A 321 1.95 -0.73 -4.42
CA ASN A 321 3.23 -0.39 -5.04
C ASN A 321 4.47 -0.99 -4.36
N ILE A 322 4.54 -2.32 -4.34
CA ILE A 322 5.77 -3.10 -4.17
C ILE A 322 6.42 -3.41 -5.54
N LEU A 323 5.61 -3.43 -6.60
CA LEU A 323 5.85 -4.30 -7.75
C LEU A 323 5.53 -3.67 -9.13
N GLU A 324 5.61 -2.35 -9.33
CA GLU A 324 5.36 -1.78 -10.68
C GLU A 324 6.24 -2.46 -11.75
N ASP A 325 7.56 -2.46 -11.58
CA ASP A 325 8.49 -3.13 -12.50
C ASP A 325 8.14 -4.62 -12.72
N ASN A 326 7.71 -5.31 -11.66
CA ASN A 326 7.38 -6.74 -11.71
C ASN A 326 6.00 -7.00 -12.36
N VAL A 327 5.07 -6.05 -12.30
CA VAL A 327 3.81 -6.02 -13.06
C VAL A 327 4.11 -5.81 -14.54
N LEU A 328 4.95 -4.82 -14.86
CA LEU A 328 5.38 -4.52 -16.22
C LEU A 328 6.17 -5.68 -16.85
N GLN A 329 7.00 -6.39 -16.06
CA GLN A 329 7.76 -7.58 -16.50
C GLN A 329 6.93 -8.87 -16.66
N THR A 330 5.66 -8.92 -16.24
CA THR A 330 4.82 -10.12 -16.50
C THR A 330 4.56 -10.32 -18.01
N THR A 331 4.40 -11.57 -18.45
CA THR A 331 4.35 -11.94 -19.88
C THR A 331 2.96 -12.25 -20.42
N GLY A 332 1.95 -12.43 -19.56
CA GLY A 332 0.56 -12.62 -19.98
C GLY A 332 -0.07 -11.34 -20.56
N PRO A 333 -1.15 -11.47 -21.35
CA PRO A 333 -1.78 -10.33 -22.02
C PRO A 333 -2.44 -9.34 -21.05
N LYS A 334 -2.33 -8.05 -21.36
CA LYS A 334 -2.61 -6.94 -20.44
C LYS A 334 -3.53 -5.88 -21.05
N PHE A 335 -4.57 -5.49 -20.33
CA PHE A 335 -5.29 -4.23 -20.57
C PHE A 335 -4.98 -3.25 -19.43
N LEU A 336 -4.82 -1.96 -19.73
CA LEU A 336 -4.66 -0.92 -18.70
C LEU A 336 -6.06 -0.48 -18.25
N HIS A 337 -6.23 -0.13 -16.98
CA HIS A 337 -7.46 0.53 -16.50
C HIS A 337 -7.21 1.91 -15.89
N VAL A 338 -8.03 2.87 -16.32
CA VAL A 338 -7.95 4.31 -15.99
C VAL A 338 -9.32 4.90 -15.64
N TYR A 339 -9.33 6.11 -15.09
CA TYR A 339 -10.53 6.89 -14.76
C TYR A 339 -10.49 8.23 -15.50
N LEU A 340 -11.65 8.74 -15.93
CA LEU A 340 -11.72 10.04 -16.60
C LEU A 340 -11.52 11.23 -15.65
N THR A 341 -11.68 11.03 -14.34
CA THR A 341 -11.56 12.07 -13.31
C THR A 341 -10.12 12.38 -12.93
N MET A 342 -9.15 11.57 -13.38
CA MET A 342 -7.75 11.71 -12.98
C MET A 342 -7.04 12.85 -13.72
N PRO A 343 -6.06 13.53 -13.10
CA PRO A 343 -5.26 14.56 -13.75
C PRO A 343 -4.66 14.11 -15.08
N ILE A 344 -4.74 14.98 -16.09
CA ILE A 344 -4.40 14.64 -17.48
C ILE A 344 -2.92 14.24 -17.62
N GLU A 345 -2.03 14.87 -16.86
CA GLU A 345 -0.58 14.62 -16.83
C GLU A 345 -0.20 13.28 -16.17
N ILE A 346 -1.16 12.62 -15.52
CA ILE A 346 -1.05 11.25 -15.01
C ILE A 346 -1.65 10.28 -16.03
N LEU A 347 -2.80 10.61 -16.62
CA LEU A 347 -3.44 9.82 -17.68
C LEU A 347 -2.51 9.65 -18.90
N GLU A 348 -1.89 10.73 -19.37
CA GLU A 348 -0.89 10.74 -20.45
C GLU A 348 0.24 9.75 -20.17
N LYS A 349 0.90 9.84 -19.00
CA LYS A 349 2.01 8.97 -18.62
C LYS A 349 1.61 7.50 -18.42
N LEU A 350 0.38 7.21 -17.96
CA LEU A 350 -0.13 5.84 -17.92
C LEU A 350 -0.31 5.27 -19.34
N VAL A 351 -0.83 6.09 -20.26
CA VAL A 351 -1.07 5.71 -21.66
C VAL A 351 0.23 5.49 -22.42
N GLU A 352 1.23 6.36 -22.22
CA GLU A 352 2.60 6.20 -22.74
C GLU A 352 3.24 4.91 -22.21
N LYS A 353 3.32 4.74 -20.88
CA LYS A 353 3.84 3.50 -20.25
C LYS A 353 3.11 2.25 -20.76
N ALA A 354 1.80 2.32 -21.01
CA ALA A 354 1.03 1.19 -21.51
C ALA A 354 1.41 0.79 -22.95
N ALA A 355 1.63 1.77 -23.83
CA ALA A 355 2.10 1.51 -25.19
C ALA A 355 3.51 0.87 -25.19
N GLU A 356 4.41 1.38 -24.33
CA GLU A 356 5.77 0.83 -24.19
C GLU A 356 5.79 -0.60 -23.62
N ASN A 357 4.93 -0.89 -22.63
CA ASN A 357 4.95 -2.15 -21.87
C ASN A 357 3.97 -3.21 -22.41
N GLY A 358 3.62 -3.11 -23.70
CA GLY A 358 2.93 -4.18 -24.44
C GLY A 358 1.45 -4.38 -24.10
N TYR A 359 0.78 -3.38 -23.52
CA TYR A 359 -0.65 -3.43 -23.27
C TYR A 359 -1.46 -3.45 -24.59
N ARG A 360 -2.68 -3.99 -24.55
CA ARG A 360 -3.51 -4.27 -25.73
C ARG A 360 -4.85 -3.55 -25.81
N ALA A 361 -5.30 -2.96 -24.70
CA ALA A 361 -6.44 -2.05 -24.67
C ALA A 361 -6.39 -1.17 -23.42
N ILE A 362 -7.18 -0.10 -23.41
CA ILE A 362 -7.40 0.78 -22.27
C ILE A 362 -8.88 0.68 -21.87
N VAL A 363 -9.16 0.12 -20.70
CA VAL A 363 -10.48 0.09 -20.07
C VAL A 363 -10.64 1.37 -19.27
N VAL A 364 -11.58 2.23 -19.67
CA VAL A 364 -11.83 3.51 -19.00
C VAL A 364 -13.13 3.47 -18.21
N THR A 365 -13.07 3.74 -16.90
CA THR A 365 -14.26 3.80 -16.04
C THR A 365 -15.03 5.11 -16.26
N CYS A 366 -16.30 4.98 -16.61
CA CYS A 366 -17.28 6.07 -16.71
C CYS A 366 -18.36 6.02 -15.59
N ASP A 367 -18.50 4.89 -14.87
CA ASP A 367 -19.54 4.68 -13.84
C ASP A 367 -19.17 5.17 -12.41
N ASP A 368 -18.09 5.96 -12.28
CA ASP A 368 -17.54 6.42 -10.98
C ASP A 368 -17.20 7.93 -11.00
N PRO A 369 -18.16 8.83 -11.30
CA PRO A 369 -17.89 10.26 -11.50
C PRO A 369 -17.62 11.04 -10.19
N THR A 370 -18.06 10.51 -9.05
CA THR A 370 -17.81 11.08 -7.72
C THR A 370 -17.73 9.95 -6.69
N SER A 371 -16.70 9.95 -5.86
CA SER A 371 -16.53 8.89 -4.85
C SER A 371 -17.59 9.01 -3.74
N ARG A 372 -18.65 8.20 -3.83
CA ARG A 372 -19.71 8.05 -2.81
C ARG A 372 -19.27 7.23 -1.58
N VAL A 373 -18.00 6.84 -1.53
CA VAL A 373 -17.48 5.72 -0.73
C VAL A 373 -17.16 6.14 0.72
N TRP A 374 -17.03 7.44 0.98
CA TRP A 374 -16.31 7.97 2.16
C TRP A 374 -16.93 7.71 3.53
N ASN A 375 -18.25 7.66 3.69
CA ASN A 375 -18.81 7.53 5.05
C ASN A 375 -18.73 6.11 5.63
N ASN A 376 -18.80 5.06 4.80
CA ASN A 376 -18.88 3.66 5.28
C ASN A 376 -17.61 2.84 5.01
N ILE A 377 -16.79 3.23 4.01
CA ILE A 377 -15.56 2.50 3.65
C ILE A 377 -14.29 3.21 4.12
N LEU A 378 -14.32 4.50 4.46
CA LEU A 378 -13.14 5.18 5.02
C LEU A 378 -12.57 4.51 6.28
N PRO A 379 -13.36 3.99 7.25
CA PRO A 379 -12.80 3.22 8.37
C PRO A 379 -12.04 1.97 7.92
N VAL A 380 -12.52 1.33 6.86
CA VAL A 380 -11.91 0.13 6.27
C VAL A 380 -10.64 0.48 5.49
N PHE A 381 -10.60 1.60 4.76
CA PHE A 381 -9.38 2.16 4.16
C PHE A 381 -8.35 2.56 5.22
N LEU A 382 -8.79 3.15 6.34
CA LEU A 382 -7.95 3.53 7.47
C LEU A 382 -7.42 2.32 8.26
N GLU A 383 -8.10 1.17 8.25
CA GLU A 383 -7.58 -0.07 8.85
C GLU A 383 -6.69 -0.84 7.87
N ALA A 384 -7.01 -0.80 6.57
CA ALA A 384 -6.16 -1.27 5.48
C ALA A 384 -4.79 -0.57 5.48
N SER A 385 -4.75 0.77 5.42
CA SER A 385 -3.53 1.56 5.30
C SER A 385 -2.64 1.53 6.56
N LYS A 386 -3.19 1.17 7.73
CA LYS A 386 -2.41 0.91 8.96
C LYS A 386 -1.69 -0.43 8.97
N ASN A 387 -2.13 -1.37 8.13
CA ASN A 387 -1.63 -2.76 8.09
C ASN A 387 -0.96 -3.11 6.74
N ILE A 388 -0.79 -2.11 5.87
CA ILE A 388 0.05 -2.11 4.67
C ILE A 388 1.18 -1.11 4.99
N ASP A 389 2.45 -1.44 4.71
CA ASP A 389 3.54 -0.47 4.89
C ASP A 389 3.26 0.77 4.00
N PRO A 390 3.38 2.01 4.51
CA PRO A 390 3.11 3.22 3.73
C PRO A 390 3.91 3.32 2.41
N ASN A 391 5.05 2.64 2.30
CA ASN A 391 5.80 2.57 1.04
C ASN A 391 5.08 1.78 -0.05
N LEU A 392 4.21 0.84 0.32
CA LEU A 392 3.45 -0.02 -0.59
C LEU A 392 2.14 0.65 -1.08
N MET A 393 1.92 1.92 -0.76
CA MET A 393 0.75 2.73 -1.20
C MET A 393 1.14 4.03 -1.91
N LYS A 394 2.32 4.08 -2.54
CA LYS A 394 2.71 5.12 -3.51
C LYS A 394 2.06 4.86 -4.86
N THR A 395 1.96 5.83 -5.76
CA THR A 395 1.53 5.54 -7.17
C THR A 395 2.72 5.31 -8.11
N ALA A 396 2.45 4.64 -9.23
CA ALA A 396 3.38 4.37 -10.34
C ALA A 396 3.94 5.63 -11.05
N ILE A 397 3.43 6.82 -10.71
CA ILE A 397 3.78 8.10 -11.35
C ILE A 397 4.16 9.17 -10.31
N MET A 398 3.75 9.00 -9.04
CA MET A 398 4.01 9.96 -7.96
C MET A 398 4.60 9.23 -6.73
N PRO A 399 5.88 8.82 -6.75
CA PRO A 399 6.51 8.04 -5.67
C PRO A 399 6.65 8.81 -4.33
N ASN A 400 6.36 10.11 -4.32
CA ASN A 400 6.39 10.98 -3.14
C ASN A 400 4.99 11.26 -2.56
N MET A 401 3.92 10.75 -3.17
CA MET A 401 2.53 11.01 -2.77
C MET A 401 1.83 9.69 -2.40
N ASN A 402 1.09 9.69 -1.29
CA ASN A 402 0.35 8.52 -0.86
C ASN A 402 -0.97 8.43 -1.67
N ILE A 403 -1.39 7.22 -2.02
CA ILE A 403 -2.74 6.97 -2.55
C ILE A 403 -3.80 7.51 -1.58
N PHE A 404 -3.54 7.48 -0.27
CA PHE A 404 -4.37 8.10 0.74
C PHE A 404 -4.63 9.58 0.46
N ASP A 405 -3.57 10.37 0.22
CA ASP A 405 -3.65 11.81 -0.03
C ASP A 405 -4.43 12.08 -1.33
N LEU A 406 -4.04 11.43 -2.44
CA LEU A 406 -4.72 11.50 -3.74
C LEU A 406 -6.20 11.15 -3.65
N SER A 407 -6.57 10.19 -2.81
CA SER A 407 -7.96 9.77 -2.68
C SER A 407 -8.83 10.72 -1.85
N ILE A 408 -8.21 11.59 -1.04
CA ILE A 408 -8.87 12.52 -0.11
C ILE A 408 -8.91 13.95 -0.64
N GLU A 409 -7.98 14.32 -1.54
CA GLU A 409 -8.04 15.60 -2.25
C GLU A 409 -9.35 15.74 -3.05
N PRO A 410 -10.17 16.78 -2.80
CA PRO A 410 -11.44 17.00 -3.51
C PRO A 410 -11.30 17.04 -5.03
N ASP A 411 -10.17 17.57 -5.50
CA ASP A 411 -9.88 17.82 -6.92
C ASP A 411 -9.52 16.53 -7.70
N PHE A 412 -9.30 15.39 -7.03
CA PHE A 412 -8.97 14.12 -7.71
C PHE A 412 -10.20 13.38 -8.26
N TYR A 413 -11.39 13.74 -7.80
CA TYR A 413 -12.66 13.26 -8.33
C TYR A 413 -13.43 14.39 -9.01
N ASP A 414 -12.83 14.97 -10.06
CA ASP A 414 -13.50 15.96 -10.90
C ASP A 414 -14.73 15.35 -11.58
N GLY A 415 -15.91 15.66 -11.05
CA GLY A 415 -17.20 15.26 -11.62
C GLY A 415 -17.59 16.00 -12.90
N SER A 416 -16.76 16.92 -13.42
CA SER A 416 -17.01 17.64 -14.67
C SER A 416 -16.77 16.81 -15.95
N ILE A 417 -16.38 15.53 -15.80
CA ILE A 417 -16.11 14.62 -16.91
C ILE A 417 -17.26 14.55 -17.93
N THR A 418 -16.92 14.62 -19.21
CA THR A 418 -17.85 14.52 -20.33
C THR A 418 -17.36 13.52 -21.37
N TRP A 419 -18.18 13.25 -22.38
CA TRP A 419 -17.76 12.49 -23.55
C TRP A 419 -16.55 13.07 -24.30
N THR A 420 -16.24 14.37 -24.15
CA THR A 420 -15.01 14.95 -24.72
C THR A 420 -13.74 14.43 -24.04
N ASN A 421 -13.83 13.88 -22.82
CA ASN A 421 -12.70 13.22 -22.16
C ASN A 421 -12.35 11.89 -22.85
N ILE A 422 -13.32 11.19 -23.46
CA ILE A 422 -13.05 10.02 -24.33
C ILE A 422 -12.35 10.48 -25.61
N GLU A 423 -12.77 11.59 -26.21
CA GLU A 423 -12.12 12.18 -27.40
C GLU A 423 -10.67 12.61 -27.11
N ARG A 424 -10.39 13.12 -25.91
CA ARG A 424 -9.04 13.42 -25.42
C ARG A 424 -8.22 12.13 -25.30
N LEU A 425 -8.72 11.12 -24.58
CA LEU A 425 -8.05 9.83 -24.45
C LEU A 425 -7.78 9.17 -25.81
N ARG A 426 -8.70 9.30 -26.77
CA ARG A 426 -8.55 8.81 -28.15
C ARG A 426 -7.39 9.48 -28.91
N LYS A 427 -7.03 10.72 -28.57
CA LYS A 427 -5.89 11.45 -29.15
C LYS A 427 -4.55 11.11 -28.50
N LEU A 428 -4.55 10.60 -27.27
CA LEU A 428 -3.35 10.19 -26.54
C LEU A 428 -2.82 8.80 -26.92
N THR A 429 -3.58 8.01 -27.67
CA THR A 429 -3.26 6.59 -27.91
C THR A 429 -3.75 6.07 -29.24
N THR A 430 -3.13 4.99 -29.73
CA THR A 430 -3.66 4.14 -30.80
C THR A 430 -4.33 2.87 -30.28
N LEU A 431 -4.20 2.56 -28.98
CA LEU A 431 -4.79 1.35 -28.38
C LEU A 431 -6.33 1.35 -28.45
N PRO A 432 -6.97 0.18 -28.53
CA PRO A 432 -8.42 0.04 -28.34
C PRO A 432 -8.90 0.62 -27.00
N ILE A 433 -9.94 1.46 -27.03
CA ILE A 433 -10.57 2.02 -25.82
C ILE A 433 -11.87 1.28 -25.51
N ILE A 434 -12.00 0.76 -24.30
CA ILE A 434 -13.22 0.12 -23.78
C ILE A 434 -13.88 1.05 -22.76
N CYS A 435 -15.07 1.58 -23.07
CA CYS A 435 -15.86 2.35 -22.11
C CYS A 435 -16.56 1.42 -21.12
N LYS A 436 -16.13 1.41 -19.85
CA LYS A 436 -16.74 0.64 -18.77
C LYS A 436 -17.81 1.47 -18.04
N GLY A 437 -18.97 0.84 -17.83
CA GLY A 437 -20.05 1.41 -17.02
C GLY A 437 -21.31 1.77 -17.80
N ILE A 438 -21.36 1.35 -19.06
CA ILE A 438 -22.47 1.65 -19.96
C ILE A 438 -23.65 0.72 -19.64
N LEU A 439 -24.79 1.30 -19.25
CA LEU A 439 -26.06 0.59 -19.02
C LEU A 439 -27.17 1.08 -19.97
N SER A 440 -26.92 2.15 -20.71
CA SER A 440 -27.86 2.77 -21.64
C SER A 440 -27.41 2.54 -23.09
N PRO A 441 -28.32 2.10 -24.00
CA PRO A 441 -28.05 2.08 -25.43
C PRO A 441 -27.65 3.47 -26.00
N LEU A 442 -28.15 4.56 -25.42
CA LEU A 442 -27.79 5.92 -25.84
C LEU A 442 -26.33 6.26 -25.49
N ASP A 443 -25.85 5.79 -24.33
CA ASP A 443 -24.46 6.00 -23.91
C ASP A 443 -23.50 5.07 -24.69
N ALA A 444 -23.98 3.93 -25.20
CA ALA A 444 -23.22 3.11 -26.14
C ALA A 444 -23.00 3.81 -27.49
N GLU A 445 -24.04 4.46 -28.04
CA GLU A 445 -23.91 5.31 -29.25
C GLU A 445 -22.94 6.48 -29.04
N LEU A 446 -23.01 7.13 -27.88
CA LEU A 446 -22.09 8.22 -27.54
C LEU A 446 -20.65 7.71 -27.39
N ALA A 447 -20.42 6.57 -26.72
CA ALA A 447 -19.11 5.95 -26.64
C ALA A 447 -18.52 5.65 -28.03
N ILE A 448 -19.30 5.08 -28.96
CA ILE A 448 -18.88 4.87 -30.37
C ILE A 448 -18.52 6.22 -31.02
N LYS A 449 -19.44 7.20 -30.96
CA LYS A 449 -19.29 8.54 -31.57
C LYS A 449 -18.00 9.26 -31.13
N TYR A 450 -17.61 9.11 -29.87
CA TYR A 450 -16.43 9.77 -29.31
C TYR A 450 -15.13 8.91 -29.39
N GLY A 451 -15.18 7.74 -30.04
CA GLY A 451 -13.99 6.98 -30.44
C GLY A 451 -13.65 5.74 -29.61
N ALA A 452 -14.60 5.21 -28.84
CA ALA A 452 -14.43 3.89 -28.21
C ALA A 452 -14.37 2.77 -29.26
N ASN A 453 -13.59 1.73 -28.97
CA ASN A 453 -13.50 0.50 -29.78
C ASN A 453 -14.27 -0.66 -29.15
N GLY A 454 -14.66 -0.52 -27.87
CA GLY A 454 -15.51 -1.48 -27.18
C GLY A 454 -16.35 -0.86 -26.05
N ILE A 455 -17.38 -1.59 -25.65
CA ILE A 455 -18.34 -1.22 -24.60
C ILE A 455 -18.30 -2.30 -23.53
N LEU A 456 -17.99 -1.96 -22.28
CA LEU A 456 -18.11 -2.88 -21.14
C LEU A 456 -19.36 -2.53 -20.33
N VAL A 457 -20.38 -3.36 -20.51
CA VAL A 457 -21.66 -3.29 -19.81
C VAL A 457 -21.43 -3.66 -18.35
N SER A 458 -21.65 -2.68 -17.46
CA SER A 458 -21.18 -2.73 -16.07
C SER A 458 -22.06 -1.85 -15.19
N ASN A 459 -22.43 -2.34 -14.01
CA ASN A 459 -22.88 -1.50 -12.89
C ASN A 459 -21.86 -1.53 -11.72
N HIS A 460 -20.58 -1.73 -12.08
CA HIS A 460 -19.43 -1.79 -11.17
C HIS A 460 -19.57 -2.89 -10.11
N GLY A 461 -20.18 -4.03 -10.45
CA GLY A 461 -20.43 -5.12 -9.51
C GLY A 461 -21.49 -4.81 -8.45
N GLY A 462 -22.42 -3.88 -8.70
CA GLY A 462 -23.40 -3.37 -7.74
C GLY A 462 -22.79 -2.54 -6.62
N ARG A 463 -21.70 -1.79 -6.89
CA ARG A 463 -20.95 -1.01 -5.89
C ARG A 463 -21.26 0.49 -5.87
N GLN A 464 -21.82 1.04 -6.94
CA GLN A 464 -21.96 2.50 -7.11
C GLN A 464 -23.35 3.01 -6.73
N ILE A 465 -24.38 2.58 -7.46
CA ILE A 465 -25.77 2.92 -7.22
C ILE A 465 -26.52 1.62 -6.97
N ASP A 466 -27.35 1.59 -5.92
CA ASP A 466 -28.27 0.50 -5.66
C ASP A 466 -29.64 0.78 -6.30
N THR A 467 -30.45 -0.26 -6.49
CA THR A 467 -31.72 -0.22 -7.26
C THR A 467 -31.58 0.21 -8.73
N THR A 468 -30.36 0.25 -9.27
CA THR A 468 -30.12 0.33 -10.72
C THR A 468 -30.23 -1.04 -11.40
N VAL A 469 -30.38 -1.02 -12.72
CA VAL A 469 -30.57 -2.19 -13.59
C VAL A 469 -29.39 -3.19 -13.56
N PRO A 470 -29.66 -4.50 -13.70
CA PRO A 470 -28.62 -5.51 -13.92
C PRO A 470 -27.85 -5.28 -15.22
N ALA A 471 -26.52 -5.33 -15.16
CA ALA A 471 -25.66 -5.20 -16.36
C ALA A 471 -26.01 -6.23 -17.46
N ILE A 472 -26.31 -7.47 -17.07
CA ILE A 472 -26.71 -8.54 -17.99
C ILE A 472 -28.10 -8.34 -18.62
N GLU A 473 -28.99 -7.55 -17.99
CA GLU A 473 -30.32 -7.23 -18.52
C GLU A 473 -30.23 -6.18 -19.65
N CYS A 474 -29.27 -5.25 -19.55
CA CYS A 474 -28.99 -4.24 -20.57
C CYS A 474 -28.27 -4.79 -21.82
N LEU A 475 -27.79 -6.04 -21.79
CA LEU A 475 -26.82 -6.53 -22.77
C LEU A 475 -27.41 -6.73 -24.18
N GLU A 476 -28.59 -7.34 -24.34
CA GLU A 476 -29.18 -7.57 -25.68
C GLU A 476 -29.48 -6.23 -26.38
N ASP A 477 -29.98 -5.22 -25.67
CA ASP A 477 -30.24 -3.88 -26.21
C ASP A 477 -28.95 -3.11 -26.57
N ILE A 478 -27.90 -3.22 -25.77
CA ILE A 478 -26.60 -2.61 -26.08
C ILE A 478 -25.94 -3.29 -27.27
N VAL A 479 -26.01 -4.63 -27.39
CA VAL A 479 -25.53 -5.35 -28.58
C VAL A 479 -26.34 -4.96 -29.83
N ASN A 480 -27.67 -4.87 -29.71
CA ASN A 480 -28.56 -4.49 -30.80
C ASN A 480 -28.27 -3.07 -31.33
N ILE A 481 -28.07 -2.07 -30.43
CA ILE A 481 -27.73 -0.72 -30.90
C ILE A 481 -26.31 -0.66 -31.46
N VAL A 482 -25.32 -1.31 -30.81
CA VAL A 482 -23.93 -1.36 -31.28
C VAL A 482 -23.84 -1.93 -32.70
N ASN A 483 -24.63 -2.96 -33.01
CA ASN A 483 -24.77 -3.55 -34.35
C ASN A 483 -23.42 -3.87 -35.01
N GLY A 484 -22.52 -4.52 -34.25
CA GLY A 484 -21.20 -4.95 -34.71
C GLY A 484 -20.16 -3.84 -34.95
N ARG A 485 -20.46 -2.56 -34.71
CA ARG A 485 -19.53 -1.44 -34.92
C ARG A 485 -18.33 -1.44 -33.97
N VAL A 486 -18.51 -1.99 -32.77
CA VAL A 486 -17.51 -2.09 -31.70
C VAL A 486 -17.73 -3.40 -30.93
N GLU A 487 -16.75 -3.86 -30.17
CA GLU A 487 -16.89 -5.09 -29.38
C GLU A 487 -17.62 -4.84 -28.05
N VAL A 488 -18.59 -5.69 -27.70
CA VAL A 488 -19.35 -5.57 -26.44
C VAL A 488 -18.85 -6.60 -25.43
N PHE A 489 -18.69 -6.19 -24.18
CA PHE A 489 -18.22 -7.00 -23.06
C PHE A 489 -19.21 -6.82 -21.89
N VAL A 490 -19.21 -7.74 -20.93
CA VAL A 490 -20.06 -7.62 -19.73
C VAL A 490 -19.32 -8.08 -18.46
N ASP A 491 -19.55 -7.36 -17.36
CA ASP A 491 -19.13 -7.76 -16.00
C ASP A 491 -20.35 -8.03 -15.09
N THR A 492 -20.08 -8.17 -13.79
CA THR A 492 -21.10 -8.24 -12.72
C THR A 492 -21.90 -9.56 -12.68
N GLY A 493 -22.18 -10.05 -11.46
CA GLY A 493 -23.04 -11.22 -11.21
C GLY A 493 -22.40 -12.60 -11.49
N ILE A 494 -21.60 -12.73 -12.54
CA ILE A 494 -20.99 -13.98 -13.04
C ILE A 494 -20.28 -14.77 -11.93
N ARG A 495 -20.52 -16.10 -11.90
CA ARG A 495 -20.00 -17.08 -10.94
C ARG A 495 -19.77 -18.49 -11.50
N ASN A 496 -20.30 -18.84 -12.68
CA ASN A 496 -20.11 -20.16 -13.28
C ASN A 496 -20.01 -20.10 -14.82
N GLY A 497 -19.58 -21.19 -15.45
CA GLY A 497 -19.48 -21.33 -16.91
C GLY A 497 -20.79 -21.02 -17.66
N SER A 498 -21.94 -21.44 -17.12
CA SER A 498 -23.25 -21.21 -17.75
C SER A 498 -23.60 -19.73 -17.83
N ASP A 499 -23.14 -18.90 -16.87
CA ASP A 499 -23.28 -17.44 -16.92
C ASP A 499 -22.49 -16.86 -18.08
N ILE A 500 -21.27 -17.37 -18.32
CA ILE A 500 -20.43 -16.96 -19.43
C ILE A 500 -21.10 -17.36 -20.76
N LEU A 501 -21.59 -18.59 -20.85
CA LEU A 501 -22.30 -19.08 -22.04
C LEU A 501 -23.55 -18.23 -22.34
N LYS A 502 -24.33 -17.86 -21.31
CA LYS A 502 -25.49 -16.96 -21.43
C LYS A 502 -25.08 -15.55 -21.90
N ALA A 503 -24.02 -14.98 -21.34
CA ALA A 503 -23.52 -13.66 -21.73
C ALA A 503 -23.03 -13.62 -23.18
N LEU A 504 -22.29 -14.65 -23.61
CA LEU A 504 -21.83 -14.80 -25.00
C LEU A 504 -23.03 -15.02 -25.94
N ALA A 505 -24.05 -15.77 -25.55
CA ALA A 505 -25.27 -15.99 -26.34
C ALA A 505 -26.12 -14.71 -26.54
N LEU A 506 -26.07 -13.78 -25.59
CA LEU A 506 -26.65 -12.43 -25.71
C LEU A 506 -25.76 -11.47 -26.54
N GLY A 507 -24.60 -11.92 -27.04
CA GLY A 507 -23.75 -11.17 -27.95
C GLY A 507 -22.54 -10.47 -27.32
N ALA A 508 -22.19 -10.75 -26.06
CA ALA A 508 -20.89 -10.34 -25.55
C ALA A 508 -19.75 -11.09 -26.27
N ARG A 509 -18.63 -10.40 -26.49
CA ARG A 509 -17.37 -10.94 -27.04
C ARG A 509 -16.58 -11.73 -26.00
N ALA A 510 -16.54 -11.21 -24.78
CA ALA A 510 -15.87 -11.79 -23.62
C ALA A 510 -16.45 -11.22 -22.31
N VAL A 511 -16.19 -11.89 -21.19
CA VAL A 511 -16.68 -11.53 -19.86
C VAL A 511 -15.57 -11.05 -18.93
N PHE A 512 -15.92 -10.15 -18.02
CA PHE A 512 -15.01 -9.53 -17.05
C PHE A 512 -15.29 -10.05 -15.63
N ILE A 513 -14.31 -10.72 -15.01
CA ILE A 513 -14.43 -11.41 -13.71
C ILE A 513 -13.73 -10.62 -12.61
N GLY A 514 -14.50 -10.07 -11.66
CA GLY A 514 -14.00 -9.30 -10.51
C GLY A 514 -13.84 -10.14 -9.24
N ARG A 515 -14.73 -9.94 -8.25
CA ARG A 515 -14.65 -10.52 -6.88
C ARG A 515 -14.13 -11.97 -6.78
N PRO A 516 -14.55 -12.95 -7.62
CA PRO A 516 -14.04 -14.32 -7.52
C PRO A 516 -12.52 -14.44 -7.66
N VAL A 517 -11.87 -13.59 -8.47
CA VAL A 517 -10.41 -13.56 -8.61
C VAL A 517 -9.73 -13.07 -7.32
N LEU A 518 -10.32 -12.08 -6.64
CA LEU A 518 -9.82 -11.58 -5.35
C LEU A 518 -9.99 -12.62 -4.23
N TYR A 519 -11.08 -13.40 -4.28
CA TYR A 519 -11.27 -14.54 -3.38
C TYR A 519 -10.29 -15.68 -3.70
N GLY A 520 -10.04 -15.97 -4.98
CA GLY A 520 -8.98 -16.90 -5.42
C GLY A 520 -7.61 -16.49 -4.90
N LEU A 521 -7.23 -15.23 -5.11
CA LEU A 521 -6.00 -14.62 -4.62
C LEU A 521 -5.86 -14.75 -3.09
N THR A 522 -6.94 -14.50 -2.35
CA THR A 522 -7.00 -14.68 -0.89
C THR A 522 -6.73 -16.13 -0.47
N CYS A 523 -7.32 -17.11 -1.17
CA CYS A 523 -7.31 -18.51 -0.75
C CYS A 523 -6.03 -19.28 -1.13
N GLY A 524 -5.30 -18.84 -2.16
CA GLY A 524 -4.17 -19.58 -2.70
C GLY A 524 -3.15 -18.75 -3.48
N GLY A 525 -3.12 -17.43 -3.32
CA GLY A 525 -2.22 -16.57 -4.10
C GLY A 525 -2.48 -16.68 -5.61
N HIS A 526 -1.42 -16.70 -6.40
CA HIS A 526 -1.49 -16.88 -7.85
C HIS A 526 -2.10 -18.23 -8.28
N ASP A 527 -1.80 -19.34 -7.57
CA ASP A 527 -2.44 -20.64 -7.83
C ASP A 527 -3.96 -20.58 -7.61
N GLY A 528 -4.42 -19.85 -6.58
CA GLY A 528 -5.84 -19.66 -6.30
C GLY A 528 -6.56 -18.83 -7.38
N VAL A 529 -5.89 -17.80 -7.92
CA VAL A 529 -6.38 -17.06 -9.10
C VAL A 529 -6.49 -17.97 -10.31
N ARG A 530 -5.42 -18.73 -10.62
CA ARG A 530 -5.42 -19.69 -11.72
C ARG A 530 -6.56 -20.69 -11.59
N ARG A 531 -6.74 -21.28 -10.40
CA ARG A 531 -7.79 -22.28 -10.15
C ARG A 531 -9.21 -21.74 -10.33
N VAL A 532 -9.47 -20.48 -9.97
CA VAL A 532 -10.76 -19.81 -10.24
C VAL A 532 -11.03 -19.70 -11.75
N LEU A 533 -10.02 -19.33 -12.53
CA LEU A 533 -10.11 -19.20 -13.99
C LEU A 533 -10.21 -20.56 -14.69
N ASP A 534 -9.48 -21.57 -14.19
CA ASP A 534 -9.55 -22.96 -14.68
C ASP A 534 -10.92 -23.59 -14.45
N ILE A 535 -11.57 -23.34 -13.30
CA ILE A 535 -12.96 -23.77 -13.04
C ILE A 535 -13.91 -23.15 -14.06
N LEU A 536 -13.86 -21.83 -14.27
CA LEU A 536 -14.74 -21.15 -15.24
C LEU A 536 -14.55 -21.67 -16.68
N LYS A 537 -13.31 -21.95 -17.10
CA LYS A 537 -13.02 -22.57 -18.40
C LYS A 537 -13.57 -24.00 -18.49
N GLN A 538 -13.41 -24.82 -17.44
CA GLN A 538 -13.90 -26.20 -17.42
C GLN A 538 -15.42 -26.28 -17.45
N GLU A 539 -16.11 -25.44 -16.67
CA GLU A 539 -17.58 -25.32 -16.70
C GLU A 539 -18.06 -24.83 -18.07
N LEU A 540 -17.44 -23.80 -18.66
CA LEU A 540 -17.80 -23.29 -19.99
C LEU A 540 -17.62 -24.37 -21.08
N ILE A 541 -16.54 -25.16 -21.05
CA ILE A 541 -16.33 -26.29 -21.96
C ILE A 541 -17.45 -27.33 -21.81
N TYR A 542 -17.84 -27.66 -20.58
CA TYR A 542 -18.91 -28.61 -20.30
C TYR A 542 -20.28 -28.10 -20.77
N ASP A 543 -20.63 -26.85 -20.46
CA ASP A 543 -21.90 -26.25 -20.87
C ASP A 543 -21.99 -26.07 -22.39
N MET A 544 -20.88 -25.74 -23.07
CA MET A 544 -20.77 -25.77 -24.52
C MET A 544 -21.01 -27.17 -25.09
N ALA A 545 -20.43 -28.23 -24.47
CA ALA A 545 -20.66 -29.61 -24.87
C ALA A 545 -22.15 -29.99 -24.79
N CYS A 546 -22.82 -29.63 -23.69
CA CYS A 546 -24.26 -29.85 -23.50
C CYS A 546 -25.15 -29.03 -24.45
N CYS A 547 -24.61 -27.95 -25.05
CA CYS A 547 -25.27 -27.16 -26.08
C CYS A 547 -24.87 -27.56 -27.51
N GLY A 548 -24.05 -28.60 -27.68
CA GLY A 548 -23.57 -29.06 -28.99
C GLY A 548 -22.64 -28.06 -29.69
N LEU A 549 -21.90 -27.25 -28.92
CA LEU A 549 -21.01 -26.19 -29.42
C LEU A 549 -19.55 -26.62 -29.28
N ALA A 550 -18.80 -26.53 -30.38
CA ALA A 550 -17.36 -26.84 -30.42
C ALA A 550 -16.48 -25.58 -30.39
N ARG A 551 -17.03 -24.39 -30.62
CA ARG A 551 -16.28 -23.13 -30.70
C ARG A 551 -17.10 -21.92 -30.20
N ILE A 552 -16.42 -20.87 -29.78
CA ILE A 552 -17.04 -19.61 -29.30
C ILE A 552 -17.90 -18.93 -30.38
N ASP A 553 -17.48 -18.93 -31.64
CA ASP A 553 -18.22 -18.31 -32.77
C ASP A 553 -19.55 -19.02 -33.12
N GLN A 554 -19.83 -20.18 -32.52
CA GLN A 554 -21.11 -20.87 -32.65
C GLN A 554 -22.12 -20.44 -31.56
N ILE A 555 -21.66 -19.80 -30.48
CA ILE A 555 -22.51 -19.34 -29.38
C ILE A 555 -23.37 -18.17 -29.87
N ASN A 556 -24.69 -18.30 -29.75
CA ASN A 556 -25.65 -17.27 -30.15
C ASN A 556 -26.99 -17.48 -29.41
N LYS A 557 -27.91 -16.53 -29.54
CA LYS A 557 -29.19 -16.48 -28.81
C LYS A 557 -30.12 -17.69 -28.98
N ASP A 558 -29.92 -18.54 -29.99
CA ASP A 558 -30.75 -19.73 -30.22
C ASP A 558 -30.52 -20.82 -29.15
N ILE A 559 -29.46 -20.73 -28.34
CA ILE A 559 -29.26 -21.57 -27.15
C ILE A 559 -29.97 -21.02 -25.89
N LEU A 560 -30.72 -19.92 -25.99
CA LEU A 560 -31.49 -19.35 -24.88
C LEU A 560 -32.98 -19.67 -25.07
N TYR A 561 -33.59 -20.28 -24.05
CA TYR A 561 -35.02 -20.56 -24.07
C TYR A 561 -35.82 -19.27 -23.91
N LYS A 562 -36.40 -18.80 -25.02
CA LYS A 562 -37.39 -17.72 -25.04
C LYS A 562 -38.78 -18.33 -24.77
N PRO A 563 -39.44 -18.05 -23.63
CA PRO A 563 -40.82 -18.48 -23.42
C PRO A 563 -41.76 -17.78 -24.41
N SER A 564 -42.75 -18.52 -24.88
CA SER A 564 -43.84 -18.07 -25.76
C SER A 564 -44.89 -17.24 -25.00
#